data_AF-A0A936DJA1-F1
#
_entry.id   AF-A0A936DJA1-F1
#
_cell.length_a   1.000
_cell.length_b   1.000
_cell.length_c   1.000
_cell.angle_alpha   90.00
_cell.angle_beta   90.00
_cell.angle_gamma   90.00
#
_symmetry.space_group_name_H-M   'P 1'
#
loop_
_entity.id
_entity.type
_entity.pdbx_description
1 polymer ?
#
loop_
_entity_poly.entity_id
_entity_poly.type
_entity_poly.pdbx_seq_one_letter_code
_entity_poly.pdbx_strand_id
1 'polypeptide(L)'
;MLRASIVPLALTLLVPLACGGDDGSPAADSGSSTDDPSTSTTASTTASTTATTATTTATTTDGSSSTGADSSGGSSSGGADSSTGEPADVDVQIHFALRVGDQDAHCNESYDGVGAGDTTVSFRDLRFYVSGVRLLDAEGNETPVALAQDGVWQYEDVALLDFEDASGECGEGTTAEINDLVAGTVPPGEYTGVRFELGVPFALNHADAAVAPPPLDQTAMFWVWAAGYKFLRIDFTNGNVAPDNGWFVHLGSQGCQSDAPTDPPTEACSRPALPTITLDAFDFATQTIVGDIATLVADEDVDADTPMTAPGCMSFMPDVNECDQLFPHLGLSWETGACDNDCAGQDFFTVE
;
A
#
# COMPACT_ATOMS: atom_id res chain seq x y z
N MET A 1 29.47 71.43 -21.19
CA MET A 1 28.41 72.41 -21.48
C MET A 1 27.08 71.74 -21.22
N LEU A 2 26.38 72.24 -20.22
CA LEU A 2 25.14 71.75 -19.66
C LEU A 2 23.96 72.14 -20.57
N ARG A 3 23.02 71.23 -20.85
CA ARG A 3 21.59 71.59 -20.96
C ARG A 3 20.73 70.33 -20.80
N ALA A 4 20.24 70.17 -19.58
CA ALA A 4 19.13 69.32 -19.21
C ALA A 4 17.84 69.79 -19.91
N SER A 5 16.98 68.84 -20.31
CA SER A 5 15.58 69.10 -20.62
C SER A 5 14.70 68.37 -19.62
N ILE A 6 13.68 69.10 -19.19
CA ILE A 6 12.82 68.90 -18.04
C ILE A 6 11.58 68.09 -18.45
N VAL A 7 11.13 67.26 -17.50
CA VAL A 7 9.93 66.40 -17.49
C VAL A 7 8.63 67.24 -17.47
N PRO A 8 7.46 66.67 -17.79
CA PRO A 8 6.45 66.65 -16.73
C PRO A 8 5.78 65.29 -16.53
N LEU A 9 5.59 65.03 -15.24
CA LEU A 9 5.03 63.89 -14.56
C LEU A 9 3.50 64.06 -14.54
N ALA A 10 2.75 63.10 -15.07
CA ALA A 10 1.29 63.07 -14.93
C ALA A 10 0.91 62.14 -13.77
N LEU A 11 0.73 62.76 -12.60
CA LEU A 11 0.17 62.18 -11.39
C LEU A 11 -1.36 62.18 -11.53
N THR A 12 -2.00 61.00 -11.55
CA THR A 12 -3.47 60.91 -11.49
C THR A 12 -3.89 60.44 -10.11
N LEU A 13 -4.64 61.31 -9.43
CA LEU A 13 -5.13 61.22 -8.07
C LEU A 13 -6.23 60.15 -7.93
N LEU A 14 -6.14 59.32 -6.88
CA LEU A 14 -7.28 58.71 -6.22
C LEU A 14 -8.01 59.77 -5.38
N VAL A 15 -9.35 59.79 -5.43
CA VAL A 15 -10.20 60.37 -4.38
C VAL A 15 -11.36 59.40 -4.10
N PRO A 16 -11.61 59.05 -2.82
CA PRO A 16 -12.71 58.21 -2.41
C PRO A 16 -14.00 59.02 -2.25
N LEU A 17 -15.16 58.40 -2.50
CA LEU A 17 -16.46 58.96 -2.14
C LEU A 17 -17.06 58.13 -1.00
N ALA A 18 -17.22 58.76 0.15
CA ALA A 18 -18.02 58.31 1.28
C ALA A 18 -18.98 59.43 1.72
N CYS A 19 -19.98 59.02 2.52
CA CYS A 19 -21.09 59.73 3.20
C CYS A 19 -22.43 59.29 2.59
N GLY A 20 -23.37 58.63 3.28
CA GLY A 20 -23.77 58.50 4.70
C GLY A 20 -25.31 58.31 4.66
N GLY A 21 -26.06 57.75 5.59
CA GLY A 21 -25.92 57.25 6.96
C GLY A 21 -27.35 56.90 7.46
N ASP A 22 -27.44 56.38 8.69
CA ASP A 22 -28.63 56.20 9.55
C ASP A 22 -29.65 55.10 9.16
N ASP A 23 -30.24 54.33 10.07
CA ASP A 23 -30.12 54.16 11.53
C ASP A 23 -30.98 52.94 11.90
N GLY A 24 -30.69 52.26 13.02
CA GLY A 24 -31.73 51.51 13.75
C GLY A 24 -31.41 50.06 14.14
N SER A 25 -30.55 49.90 15.15
CA SER A 25 -30.67 48.83 16.15
C SER A 25 -31.73 49.24 17.20
N PRO A 26 -32.33 48.35 18.04
CA PRO A 26 -31.56 47.69 19.09
C PRO A 26 -32.02 46.30 19.61
N ALA A 27 -31.12 45.73 20.41
CA ALA A 27 -31.29 44.77 21.53
C ALA A 27 -31.54 43.29 21.18
N ALA A 28 -30.56 42.39 21.35
CA ALA A 28 -29.91 41.90 22.58
C ALA A 28 -30.64 40.66 23.16
N ASP A 29 -30.00 39.49 23.08
CA ASP A 29 -29.81 38.63 24.23
C ASP A 29 -28.56 37.75 24.04
N SER A 30 -27.97 37.39 25.17
CA SER A 30 -26.61 36.97 25.41
C SER A 30 -26.60 35.76 26.33
N GLY A 31 -25.73 34.79 26.04
CA GLY A 31 -25.30 33.73 26.97
C GLY A 31 -24.14 33.01 26.29
N SER A 32 -22.87 33.30 26.55
CA SER A 32 -22.10 33.19 27.80
C SER A 32 -22.06 31.76 28.35
N SER A 33 -20.98 31.05 28.05
CA SER A 33 -20.37 30.07 28.95
C SER A 33 -18.86 30.14 28.74
N THR A 34 -18.23 30.88 29.63
CA THR A 34 -16.80 30.86 29.94
C THR A 34 -16.52 29.66 30.84
N ASP A 35 -15.47 28.89 30.57
CA ASP A 35 -14.54 28.44 31.61
C ASP A 35 -13.19 28.03 30.98
N ASP A 36 -12.14 28.32 31.74
CA ASP A 36 -10.71 28.49 31.44
C ASP A 36 -9.93 27.28 30.87
N PRO A 37 -8.73 27.53 30.28
CA PRO A 37 -7.74 26.51 29.93
C PRO A 37 -6.78 26.25 31.09
N SER A 38 -6.58 24.98 31.48
CA SER A 38 -5.52 24.60 32.42
C SER A 38 -4.48 23.72 31.75
N THR A 39 -3.28 24.26 31.68
CA THR A 39 -1.98 23.58 31.56
C THR A 39 -1.86 22.33 32.45
N SER A 40 -1.26 21.25 31.96
CA SER A 40 -0.60 20.27 32.84
C SER A 40 0.72 19.76 32.26
N THR A 41 1.77 20.17 32.93
CA THR A 41 3.15 19.68 32.89
C THR A 41 3.24 18.19 33.28
N THR A 42 4.25 17.54 32.70
CA THR A 42 4.90 16.28 33.08
C THR A 42 4.89 15.91 34.56
N ALA A 43 4.57 14.65 34.87
CA ALA A 43 5.18 13.91 35.98
C ALA A 43 5.02 12.39 35.78
N SER A 44 6.17 11.71 35.67
CA SER A 44 6.31 10.26 35.78
C SER A 44 5.84 9.77 37.15
N THR A 45 5.21 8.59 37.21
CA THR A 45 5.26 7.78 38.43
C THR A 45 5.22 6.28 38.09
N THR A 46 6.31 5.63 38.45
CA THR A 46 6.55 4.19 38.48
C THR A 46 5.54 3.46 39.37
N ALA A 47 5.05 2.30 38.93
CA ALA A 47 4.50 1.29 39.84
C ALA A 47 4.80 -0.13 39.32
N SER A 48 5.61 -0.84 40.10
CA SER A 48 6.06 -2.22 39.91
C SER A 48 4.99 -3.27 40.20
N THR A 49 5.05 -4.34 39.41
CA THR A 49 4.73 -5.76 39.66
C THR A 49 4.05 -6.19 40.97
N THR A 50 3.02 -7.03 40.84
CA THR A 50 2.89 -8.27 41.62
C THR A 50 2.16 -9.34 40.80
N ALA A 51 2.83 -10.48 40.61
CA ALA A 51 2.32 -11.68 39.95
C ALA A 51 1.36 -12.46 40.86
N THR A 52 0.38 -13.16 40.27
CA THR A 52 -0.37 -14.23 40.94
C THR A 52 -0.36 -15.48 40.07
N THR A 53 0.37 -16.49 40.54
CA THR A 53 0.40 -17.87 40.05
C THR A 53 -0.75 -18.65 40.67
N ALA A 54 -1.43 -19.50 39.89
CA ALA A 54 -2.31 -20.53 40.40
C ALA A 54 -1.73 -21.92 40.09
N THR A 55 -1.50 -22.71 41.14
CA THR A 55 -1.06 -24.12 41.13
C THR A 55 -2.12 -24.96 41.82
N THR A 56 -2.47 -26.12 41.25
CA THR A 56 -3.06 -27.28 41.95
C THR A 56 -2.97 -28.49 41.01
N THR A 57 -2.63 -29.74 41.33
CA THR A 57 -1.86 -30.43 42.39
C THR A 57 -1.64 -31.84 41.81
N ALA A 58 -0.43 -32.38 41.92
CA ALA A 58 -0.11 -33.78 41.64
C ALA A 58 -0.18 -34.61 42.93
N THR A 59 -0.70 -35.83 42.84
CA THR A 59 -0.64 -36.85 43.90
C THR A 59 0.15 -38.05 43.40
N THR A 60 1.17 -38.42 44.17
CA THR A 60 2.08 -39.56 44.03
C THR A 60 1.45 -40.88 44.47
N THR A 61 1.87 -42.02 43.89
CA THR A 61 2.18 -43.25 44.68
C THR A 61 3.05 -44.26 43.92
N ASP A 62 3.86 -44.97 44.72
CA ASP A 62 4.94 -45.93 44.45
C ASP A 62 4.62 -47.16 43.59
N GLY A 63 5.70 -47.84 43.13
CA GLY A 63 5.69 -49.30 43.02
C GLY A 63 6.74 -49.91 42.08
N SER A 64 7.78 -50.51 42.64
CA SER A 64 8.84 -51.24 41.94
C SER A 64 8.50 -52.73 41.69
N SER A 65 9.16 -53.29 40.66
CA SER A 65 9.62 -54.70 40.52
C SER A 65 8.78 -55.79 39.81
N SER A 66 9.40 -56.29 38.73
CA SER A 66 9.72 -57.70 38.39
C SER A 66 8.79 -58.58 37.52
N THR A 67 9.43 -59.10 36.46
CA THR A 67 9.40 -60.44 35.84
C THR A 67 8.14 -61.00 35.16
N GLY A 68 8.32 -61.48 33.93
CA GLY A 68 7.47 -62.50 33.30
C GLY A 68 7.54 -62.49 31.76
N ALA A 69 8.20 -63.49 31.18
CA ALA A 69 8.21 -63.77 29.74
C ALA A 69 6.87 -64.37 29.29
N ASP A 70 6.50 -64.20 28.01
CA ASP A 70 6.21 -65.32 27.11
C ASP A 70 5.90 -64.87 25.67
N SER A 71 6.30 -65.72 24.74
CA SER A 71 6.27 -65.57 23.29
C SER A 71 4.89 -65.88 22.71
N SER A 72 4.52 -65.27 21.58
CA SER A 72 3.73 -65.88 20.50
C SER A 72 3.78 -65.03 19.24
N GLY A 73 4.16 -65.64 18.11
CA GLY A 73 4.19 -65.01 16.80
C GLY A 73 2.82 -64.86 16.13
N GLY A 74 2.80 -64.01 15.11
CA GLY A 74 1.69 -63.87 14.17
C GLY A 74 2.16 -63.12 12.93
N SER A 75 2.55 -63.87 11.91
CA SER A 75 2.69 -63.37 10.53
C SER A 75 1.31 -63.08 9.93
N SER A 76 1.23 -62.00 9.15
CA SER A 76 0.22 -61.63 8.13
C SER A 76 -0.06 -60.13 8.31
N SER A 77 0.02 -59.25 7.34
CA SER A 77 0.10 -59.36 5.88
C SER A 77 0.53 -57.97 5.40
N GLY A 78 1.46 -57.91 4.47
CA GLY A 78 1.82 -56.67 3.79
C GLY A 78 0.59 -56.12 3.06
N GLY A 79 -0.05 -55.12 3.65
CA GLY A 79 -0.85 -54.17 2.90
C GLY A 79 0.15 -53.26 2.20
N ALA A 80 0.39 -53.51 0.92
CA ALA A 80 0.94 -52.49 0.05
C ALA A 80 -0.13 -51.41 -0.04
N ASP A 81 -0.01 -50.41 0.82
CA ASP A 81 -0.72 -49.16 0.69
C ASP A 81 -0.26 -48.56 -0.63
N SER A 82 -1.08 -48.80 -1.66
CA SER A 82 -0.85 -48.28 -3.00
C SER A 82 -1.35 -46.85 -2.95
N SER A 83 -0.51 -45.95 -2.41
CA SER A 83 -0.67 -44.54 -2.71
C SER A 83 -0.47 -44.40 -4.21
N THR A 84 -1.56 -44.26 -4.94
CA THR A 84 -1.54 -43.59 -6.22
C THR A 84 -1.10 -42.17 -5.90
N GLY A 85 0.22 -41.96 -5.89
CA GLY A 85 0.83 -40.68 -5.58
C GLY A 85 0.37 -39.68 -6.62
N GLU A 86 -0.56 -38.82 -6.23
CA GLU A 86 -0.77 -37.55 -6.92
C GLU A 86 0.61 -36.87 -6.96
N PRO A 87 1.06 -36.41 -8.14
CA PRO A 87 2.36 -35.78 -8.22
C PRO A 87 2.35 -34.56 -7.29
N ALA A 88 3.39 -34.44 -6.47
CA ALA A 88 3.47 -33.39 -5.46
C ALA A 88 3.45 -32.00 -6.13
N ASP A 89 2.83 -31.04 -5.45
CA ASP A 89 2.84 -29.64 -5.89
C ASP A 89 4.28 -29.14 -6.09
N VAL A 90 4.40 -28.18 -7.00
CA VAL A 90 5.64 -27.50 -7.36
C VAL A 90 5.73 -26.20 -6.58
N ASP A 91 6.88 -25.98 -5.95
CA ASP A 91 7.18 -24.70 -5.30
C ASP A 91 7.34 -23.60 -6.36
N VAL A 92 6.70 -22.46 -6.11
CA VAL A 92 6.72 -21.28 -6.96
C VAL A 92 7.33 -20.13 -6.17
N GLN A 93 8.26 -19.43 -6.79
CA GLN A 93 8.87 -18.21 -6.28
C GLN A 93 8.81 -17.18 -7.40
N ILE A 94 8.00 -16.13 -7.23
CA ILE A 94 7.82 -15.05 -8.20
C ILE A 94 8.55 -13.84 -7.65
N HIS A 95 9.66 -13.50 -8.29
CA HIS A 95 10.48 -12.36 -7.91
C HIS A 95 9.93 -11.07 -8.50
N PHE A 96 9.99 -10.01 -7.71
CA PHE A 96 9.63 -8.65 -8.09
C PHE A 96 10.85 -7.74 -7.95
N ALA A 97 10.90 -6.69 -8.76
CA ALA A 97 11.82 -5.57 -8.58
C ALA A 97 11.08 -4.26 -8.79
N LEU A 98 11.50 -3.21 -8.09
CA LEU A 98 11.11 -1.84 -8.39
C LEU A 98 12.29 -1.09 -9.00
N ARG A 99 12.00 -0.31 -10.04
CA ARG A 99 13.01 0.47 -10.76
C ARG A 99 12.58 1.89 -11.03
N VAL A 100 13.58 2.71 -11.35
CA VAL A 100 13.42 4.02 -11.98
C VAL A 100 14.14 3.96 -13.32
N GLY A 101 13.41 3.62 -14.37
CA GLY A 101 13.98 3.29 -15.67
C GLY A 101 14.90 2.08 -15.58
N ASP A 102 16.17 2.24 -15.95
CA ASP A 102 17.16 1.17 -15.94
C ASP A 102 17.85 0.95 -14.56
N GLN A 103 17.47 1.71 -13.53
CA GLN A 103 18.11 1.67 -12.21
C GLN A 103 17.21 1.00 -11.16
N ASP A 104 17.79 0.14 -10.31
CA ASP A 104 17.07 -0.42 -9.16
C ASP A 104 16.70 0.69 -8.17
N ALA A 105 15.45 0.66 -7.68
CA ALA A 105 14.92 1.64 -6.74
C ALA A 105 15.39 1.33 -5.31
N HIS A 106 16.02 2.31 -4.66
CA HIS A 106 16.60 2.22 -3.33
C HIS A 106 16.32 3.50 -2.53
N CYS A 107 16.05 3.33 -1.24
CA CYS A 107 15.69 4.43 -0.34
C CYS A 107 16.81 5.44 -0.05
N ASN A 108 18.08 5.05 -0.25
CA ASN A 108 19.25 5.89 -0.01
C ASN A 108 19.86 6.50 -1.28
N GLU A 109 19.16 6.39 -2.42
CA GLU A 109 19.60 6.94 -3.70
C GLU A 109 18.72 8.11 -4.16
N SER A 110 19.16 8.79 -5.21
CA SER A 110 18.39 9.82 -5.90
C SER A 110 18.46 9.59 -7.40
N TYR A 111 17.37 9.90 -8.08
CA TYR A 111 17.15 9.59 -9.49
C TYR A 111 16.82 10.87 -10.24
N ASP A 112 17.55 11.14 -11.32
CA ASP A 112 17.35 12.32 -12.16
C ASP A 112 16.40 12.00 -13.32
N GLY A 113 15.73 13.03 -13.87
CA GLY A 113 14.94 12.88 -15.10
C GLY A 113 13.63 12.11 -14.90
N VAL A 114 13.05 12.17 -13.69
CA VAL A 114 11.79 11.48 -13.38
C VAL A 114 10.61 12.38 -13.73
N GLY A 115 9.63 11.79 -14.44
CA GLY A 115 8.41 12.46 -14.87
C GLY A 115 8.60 13.55 -15.93
N ALA A 116 7.52 14.22 -16.28
CA ALA A 116 7.46 15.27 -17.31
C ALA A 116 8.29 16.53 -16.96
N GLY A 117 8.62 16.71 -15.67
CA GLY A 117 9.45 17.81 -15.16
C GLY A 117 10.97 17.58 -15.24
N ASP A 118 11.43 16.39 -15.66
CA ASP A 118 12.84 15.97 -15.57
C ASP A 118 13.40 16.10 -14.14
N THR A 119 12.58 15.75 -13.13
CA THR A 119 12.84 16.06 -11.72
C THR A 119 13.82 15.09 -11.08
N THR A 120 14.70 15.59 -10.21
CA THR A 120 15.48 14.76 -9.31
C THR A 120 14.66 14.38 -8.08
N VAL A 121 14.51 13.08 -7.81
CA VAL A 121 13.71 12.56 -6.70
C VAL A 121 14.47 11.54 -5.83
N SER A 122 14.07 11.42 -4.56
CA SER A 122 14.39 10.31 -3.64
C SER A 122 13.09 9.70 -3.10
N PHE A 123 13.18 8.56 -2.41
CA PHE A 123 12.01 7.83 -1.92
C PHE A 123 11.87 7.82 -0.40
N ARG A 124 10.63 7.91 0.06
CA ARG A 124 10.21 7.75 1.46
C ARG A 124 9.40 6.48 1.72
N ASP A 125 8.81 5.90 0.67
CA ASP A 125 8.01 4.68 0.75
C ASP A 125 7.97 3.99 -0.62
N LEU A 126 8.07 2.65 -0.63
CA LEU A 126 8.13 1.81 -1.83
C LEU A 126 7.46 0.45 -1.58
N ARG A 127 6.14 0.46 -1.37
CA ARG A 127 5.38 -0.74 -1.02
C ARG A 127 4.15 -0.95 -1.88
N PHE A 128 3.80 -2.21 -2.10
CA PHE A 128 2.53 -2.56 -2.72
C PHE A 128 2.05 -3.96 -2.35
N TYR A 129 0.73 -4.14 -2.38
CA TYR A 129 0.12 -5.45 -2.24
C TYR A 129 -0.06 -6.11 -3.61
N VAL A 130 0.20 -7.41 -3.65
CA VAL A 130 -0.20 -8.28 -4.75
C VAL A 130 -1.19 -9.29 -4.20
N SER A 131 -2.25 -9.57 -4.95
CA SER A 131 -3.23 -10.58 -4.57
C SER A 131 -3.71 -11.41 -5.74
N GLY A 132 -4.37 -12.53 -5.42
CA GLY A 132 -4.97 -13.42 -6.42
C GLY A 132 -3.95 -13.84 -7.47
N VAL A 133 -2.80 -14.35 -7.06
CA VAL A 133 -1.76 -14.76 -8.02
C VAL A 133 -2.17 -16.05 -8.72
N ARG A 134 -2.15 -16.04 -10.05
CA ARG A 134 -2.45 -17.19 -10.91
C ARG A 134 -1.33 -17.37 -11.94
N LEU A 135 -0.90 -18.61 -12.17
CA LEU A 135 -0.02 -18.94 -13.30
C LEU A 135 -0.86 -19.33 -14.53
N LEU A 136 -0.36 -18.99 -15.71
CA LEU A 136 -1.03 -19.23 -16.99
C LEU A 136 -0.30 -20.33 -17.75
N ASP A 137 -1.03 -21.28 -18.32
CA ASP A 137 -0.48 -22.21 -19.32
C ASP A 137 -0.46 -21.60 -20.73
N ALA A 138 0.07 -22.34 -21.70
CA ALA A 138 0.17 -21.89 -23.10
C ALA A 138 -1.19 -21.66 -23.78
N GLU A 139 -2.27 -22.20 -23.22
CA GLU A 139 -3.65 -22.00 -23.68
C GLU A 139 -4.35 -20.84 -22.95
N GLY A 140 -3.69 -20.22 -21.97
CA GLY A 140 -4.23 -19.14 -21.14
C GLY A 140 -5.14 -19.63 -20.02
N ASN A 141 -5.11 -20.93 -19.66
CA ASN A 141 -5.84 -21.39 -18.48
C ASN A 141 -5.12 -20.95 -17.21
N GLU A 142 -5.90 -20.48 -16.25
CA GLU A 142 -5.40 -19.98 -14.97
C GLU A 142 -5.33 -21.08 -13.91
N THR A 143 -4.20 -21.17 -13.23
CA THR A 143 -4.01 -21.99 -12.03
C THR A 143 -3.64 -21.09 -10.85
N PRO A 144 -4.49 -21.00 -9.81
CA PRO A 144 -4.17 -20.21 -8.62
C PRO A 144 -2.92 -20.72 -7.90
N VAL A 145 -2.06 -19.79 -7.48
CA VAL A 145 -0.93 -20.10 -6.61
C VAL A 145 -1.44 -20.15 -5.17
N ALA A 146 -1.21 -21.26 -4.48
CA ALA A 146 -1.46 -21.37 -3.05
C ALA A 146 -0.32 -20.66 -2.31
N LEU A 147 -0.54 -19.43 -1.86
CA LEU A 147 0.51 -18.64 -1.18
C LEU A 147 0.99 -19.32 0.10
N ALA A 148 2.30 -19.30 0.31
CA ALA A 148 2.90 -19.69 1.57
C ALA A 148 2.37 -18.78 2.69
N GLN A 149 1.91 -19.36 3.79
CA GLN A 149 1.39 -18.60 4.94
C GLN A 149 2.52 -18.40 5.95
N ASP A 150 3.40 -17.44 5.67
CA ASP A 150 4.63 -17.21 6.42
C ASP A 150 4.41 -16.45 7.74
N GLY A 151 3.25 -15.81 7.89
CA GLY A 151 2.88 -15.01 9.05
C GLY A 151 3.58 -13.66 9.13
N VAL A 152 4.20 -13.21 8.04
CA VAL A 152 4.93 -11.94 7.95
C VAL A 152 4.50 -11.17 6.71
N TRP A 153 4.72 -11.73 5.52
CA TRP A 153 4.55 -11.03 4.25
C TRP A 153 3.35 -11.53 3.45
N GLN A 154 2.80 -12.67 3.81
CA GLN A 154 1.72 -13.30 3.05
C GLN A 154 0.62 -13.84 3.96
N TYR A 155 -0.63 -13.50 3.65
CA TYR A 155 -1.82 -13.93 4.37
C TYR A 155 -2.97 -14.18 3.40
N GLU A 156 -3.59 -15.35 3.51
CA GLU A 156 -4.61 -15.84 2.58
C GLU A 156 -4.11 -15.76 1.13
N ASP A 157 -4.68 -14.87 0.31
CA ASP A 157 -4.36 -14.66 -1.09
C ASP A 157 -3.65 -13.32 -1.35
N VAL A 158 -3.13 -12.67 -0.31
CA VAL A 158 -2.44 -11.37 -0.37
C VAL A 158 -0.98 -11.51 0.07
N ALA A 159 -0.08 -10.86 -0.67
CA ALA A 159 1.31 -10.64 -0.31
C ALA A 159 1.61 -9.14 -0.27
N LEU A 160 2.40 -8.68 0.71
CA LEU A 160 2.98 -7.33 0.71
C LEU A 160 4.41 -7.41 0.19
N LEU A 161 4.66 -6.68 -0.89
CA LEU A 161 5.99 -6.44 -1.41
C LEU A 161 6.49 -5.13 -0.81
N ASP A 162 7.68 -5.19 -0.22
CA ASP A 162 8.29 -4.10 0.52
C ASP A 162 9.75 -3.93 0.09
N PHE A 163 10.04 -2.77 -0.50
CA PHE A 163 11.38 -2.43 -0.98
C PHE A 163 12.06 -1.39 -0.08
N GLU A 164 11.46 -1.09 1.09
CA GLU A 164 12.03 -0.20 2.09
C GLU A 164 13.04 -0.95 2.96
N ASP A 165 14.31 -0.53 2.93
CA ASP A 165 15.39 -1.14 3.72
C ASP A 165 15.71 -0.35 5.01
N ALA A 166 14.77 0.50 5.45
CA ALA A 166 14.91 1.48 6.53
C ALA A 166 16.12 2.42 6.39
N SER A 167 16.66 2.57 5.18
CA SER A 167 17.74 3.51 4.87
C SER A 167 17.20 4.82 4.28
N GLY A 168 18.09 5.81 4.16
CA GLY A 168 17.76 7.10 3.54
C GLY A 168 16.53 7.77 4.19
N GLU A 169 15.55 8.15 3.36
CA GLU A 169 14.32 8.77 3.84
C GLU A 169 13.20 7.76 4.15
N CYS A 170 13.38 6.47 3.86
CA CYS A 170 12.45 5.40 4.23
C CYS A 170 12.60 4.96 5.71
N GLY A 171 13.43 5.62 6.52
CA GLY A 171 13.72 5.18 7.90
C GLY A 171 12.57 5.36 8.91
N GLU A 172 11.50 6.07 8.56
CA GLU A 172 10.40 6.37 9.47
C GLU A 172 9.30 5.29 9.40
N GLY A 173 9.19 4.46 10.44
CA GLY A 173 8.08 3.51 10.59
C GLY A 173 8.21 2.21 9.79
N THR A 174 9.42 1.90 9.30
CA THR A 174 9.74 0.69 8.52
C THR A 174 10.76 -0.18 9.25
N THR A 175 10.99 -1.38 8.73
CA THR A 175 12.09 -2.26 9.19
C THR A 175 13.10 -2.47 8.06
N ALA A 176 14.25 -3.06 8.38
CA ALA A 176 15.30 -3.28 7.39
C ALA A 176 15.04 -4.52 6.51
N GLU A 177 14.05 -5.33 6.89
CA GLU A 177 13.62 -6.48 6.13
C GLU A 177 12.78 -6.05 4.93
N ILE A 178 13.28 -6.34 3.73
CA ILE A 178 12.54 -6.20 2.47
C ILE A 178 11.83 -7.52 2.12
N ASN A 179 10.79 -7.42 1.29
CA ASN A 179 10.18 -8.55 0.62
C ASN A 179 9.96 -8.25 -0.87
N ASP A 180 10.76 -8.89 -1.71
CA ASP A 180 10.70 -8.81 -3.17
C ASP A 180 10.15 -10.10 -3.79
N LEU A 181 9.51 -10.96 -2.99
CA LEU A 181 9.14 -12.31 -3.35
C LEU A 181 7.68 -12.61 -3.02
N VAL A 182 6.99 -13.26 -3.97
CA VAL A 182 5.78 -14.00 -3.69
C VAL A 182 6.07 -15.50 -3.80
N ALA A 183 5.88 -16.22 -2.69
CA ALA A 183 6.14 -17.65 -2.59
C ALA A 183 4.84 -18.45 -2.43
N GLY A 184 4.78 -19.63 -3.03
CA GLY A 184 3.62 -20.51 -2.91
C GLY A 184 3.83 -21.85 -3.61
N THR A 185 2.72 -22.56 -3.85
CA THR A 185 2.74 -23.83 -4.58
C THR A 185 1.65 -23.89 -5.64
N VAL A 186 1.88 -24.69 -6.68
CA VAL A 186 0.90 -25.01 -7.73
C VAL A 186 0.96 -26.50 -8.08
N PRO A 187 -0.13 -27.08 -8.61
CA PRO A 187 -0.05 -28.40 -9.23
C PRO A 187 1.01 -28.47 -10.33
N PRO A 188 1.63 -29.63 -10.58
CA PRO A 188 2.56 -29.81 -11.69
C PRO A 188 1.94 -29.43 -13.04
N GLY A 189 2.61 -28.56 -13.78
CA GLY A 189 2.18 -28.07 -15.08
C GLY A 189 3.29 -27.30 -15.78
N GLU A 190 3.09 -26.99 -17.05
CA GLU A 190 3.92 -26.03 -17.77
C GLU A 190 3.20 -24.69 -17.75
N TYR A 191 3.81 -23.70 -17.10
CA TYR A 191 3.29 -22.35 -16.99
C TYR A 191 4.20 -21.40 -17.76
N THR A 192 3.60 -20.55 -18.58
CA THR A 192 4.30 -19.62 -19.47
C THR A 192 3.91 -18.17 -19.22
N GLY A 193 3.02 -17.91 -18.28
CA GLY A 193 2.59 -16.56 -17.92
C GLY A 193 2.14 -16.47 -16.47
N VAL A 194 1.83 -15.24 -16.04
CA VAL A 194 1.31 -14.94 -14.71
C VAL A 194 0.22 -13.87 -14.80
N ARG A 195 -0.77 -13.98 -13.92
CA ARG A 195 -1.82 -12.99 -13.73
C ARG A 195 -2.02 -12.72 -12.25
N PHE A 196 -2.08 -11.46 -11.86
CA PHE A 196 -2.29 -11.05 -10.46
C PHE A 196 -3.01 -9.70 -10.39
N GLU A 197 -3.50 -9.35 -9.20
CA GLU A 197 -4.09 -8.04 -8.91
C GLU A 197 -3.11 -7.20 -8.10
N LEU A 198 -2.93 -5.93 -8.47
CA LEU A 198 -2.19 -4.95 -7.66
C LEU A 198 -3.15 -4.37 -6.61
N GLY A 199 -3.16 -4.95 -5.42
CA GLY A 199 -3.95 -4.47 -4.29
C GLY A 199 -4.51 -5.58 -3.41
N VAL A 200 -5.45 -5.20 -2.55
CA VAL A 200 -6.09 -6.07 -1.57
C VAL A 200 -7.53 -6.36 -2.02
N PRO A 201 -7.97 -7.63 -2.10
CA PRO A 201 -9.32 -7.97 -2.52
C PRO A 201 -10.35 -7.41 -1.54
N PHE A 202 -11.55 -7.09 -2.02
CA PHE A 202 -12.59 -6.42 -1.22
C PHE A 202 -12.88 -7.11 0.12
N ALA A 203 -12.82 -8.45 0.16
CA ALA A 203 -13.05 -9.25 1.36
C ALA A 203 -12.06 -8.94 2.50
N LEU A 204 -10.84 -8.50 2.17
CA LEU A 204 -9.78 -8.16 3.11
C LEU A 204 -9.53 -6.64 3.20
N ASN A 205 -9.91 -5.87 2.17
CA ASN A 205 -9.54 -4.45 2.05
C ASN A 205 -10.02 -3.55 3.20
N HIS A 206 -11.11 -3.92 3.87
CA HIS A 206 -11.71 -3.09 4.92
C HIS A 206 -11.57 -3.70 6.31
N ALA A 207 -10.67 -4.68 6.47
CA ALA A 207 -10.30 -5.22 7.76
C ALA A 207 -9.70 -4.12 8.66
N ASP A 208 -9.90 -4.24 9.97
CA ASP A 208 -9.31 -3.31 10.92
C ASP A 208 -7.81 -3.59 11.06
N ALA A 209 -6.99 -2.73 10.46
CA ALA A 209 -5.53 -2.83 10.49
C ALA A 209 -4.94 -2.86 11.91
N ALA A 210 -5.68 -2.42 12.95
CA ALA A 210 -5.19 -2.50 14.34
C ALA A 210 -5.18 -3.93 14.91
N VAL A 211 -5.92 -4.87 14.30
CA VAL A 211 -6.06 -6.25 14.77
C VAL A 211 -5.94 -7.29 13.66
N ALA A 212 -5.76 -6.87 12.41
CA ALA A 212 -5.52 -7.75 11.28
C ALA A 212 -4.18 -8.51 11.44
N PRO A 213 -4.05 -9.73 10.89
CA PRO A 213 -2.76 -10.41 10.81
C PRO A 213 -1.81 -9.70 9.84
N PRO A 214 -0.47 -9.81 10.01
CA PRO A 214 0.47 -9.44 8.97
C PRO A 214 0.16 -10.13 7.63
N PRO A 215 0.34 -9.46 6.48
CA PRO A 215 0.89 -8.11 6.31
C PRO A 215 -0.18 -6.99 6.33
N LEU A 216 -1.40 -7.29 6.78
CA LEU A 216 -2.52 -6.34 6.82
C LEU A 216 -2.53 -5.48 8.11
N ASP A 217 -1.53 -5.62 8.97
CA ASP A 217 -1.34 -4.80 10.18
C ASP A 217 -0.49 -3.53 9.95
N GLN A 218 -0.05 -3.31 8.71
CA GLN A 218 0.76 -2.16 8.33
C GLN A 218 -0.09 -0.89 8.26
N THR A 219 -0.22 -0.18 9.37
CA THR A 219 -1.04 1.05 9.47
C THR A 219 -0.63 2.15 8.47
N ALA A 220 0.64 2.17 8.06
CA ALA A 220 1.17 3.04 7.01
C ALA A 220 0.52 2.78 5.64
N MET A 221 0.14 1.52 5.37
CA MET A 221 -0.58 1.06 4.19
C MET A 221 -2.10 1.10 4.35
N PHE A 222 -2.61 1.80 5.36
CA PHE A 222 -4.05 1.90 5.63
C PHE A 222 -4.51 3.37 5.65
N TRP A 223 -5.67 3.68 5.07
CA TRP A 223 -6.25 5.03 5.19
C TRP A 223 -7.23 5.11 6.36
N VAL A 224 -8.44 4.58 6.17
CA VAL A 224 -9.53 4.52 7.15
C VAL A 224 -10.39 3.30 6.81
N TRP A 225 -11.22 2.79 7.74
CA TRP A 225 -12.03 1.60 7.48
C TRP A 225 -12.93 1.71 6.24
N ALA A 226 -13.56 2.86 6.00
CA ALA A 226 -14.36 3.08 4.80
C ALA A 226 -13.55 3.04 3.48
N ALA A 227 -12.31 3.56 3.47
CA ALA A 227 -11.46 3.60 2.28
C ALA A 227 -10.61 2.32 2.10
N GLY A 228 -10.27 1.67 3.20
CA GLY A 228 -9.46 0.45 3.25
C GLY A 228 -7.95 0.71 3.16
N TYR A 229 -7.25 -0.29 2.62
CA TYR A 229 -5.80 -0.27 2.41
C TYR A 229 -5.42 0.55 1.17
N LYS A 230 -4.20 1.09 1.22
CA LYS A 230 -3.44 1.53 0.05
C LYS A 230 -2.90 0.30 -0.64
N PHE A 231 -3.22 0.11 -1.91
CA PHE A 231 -2.76 -1.00 -2.74
C PHE A 231 -1.33 -0.81 -3.22
N LEU A 232 -0.97 0.44 -3.52
CA LEU A 232 0.37 0.89 -3.89
C LEU A 232 0.63 2.16 -3.09
N ARG A 233 1.85 2.29 -2.57
CA ARG A 233 2.36 3.50 -1.95
C ARG A 233 3.79 3.73 -2.44
N ILE A 234 3.95 4.79 -3.23
CA ILE A 234 5.25 5.34 -3.59
C ILE A 234 5.25 6.80 -3.14
N ASP A 235 6.13 7.13 -2.21
CA ASP A 235 6.26 8.48 -1.68
C ASP A 235 7.59 9.07 -2.15
N PHE A 236 7.53 10.16 -2.91
CA PHE A 236 8.69 10.87 -3.44
C PHE A 236 9.07 12.05 -2.54
N THR A 237 10.36 12.36 -2.50
CA THR A 237 10.89 13.67 -2.12
C THR A 237 11.54 14.32 -3.32
N ASN A 238 11.21 15.59 -3.58
CA ASN A 238 11.80 16.39 -4.65
C ASN A 238 12.62 17.58 -4.08
N GLY A 239 13.13 18.43 -4.99
CA GLY A 239 13.99 19.57 -4.65
C GLY A 239 13.29 20.81 -4.07
N ASN A 240 11.96 20.79 -3.90
CA ASN A 240 11.23 21.93 -3.34
C ASN A 240 11.58 22.17 -1.86
N VAL A 241 11.20 23.35 -1.36
CA VAL A 241 11.42 23.71 0.04
C VAL A 241 10.36 23.05 0.90
N ALA A 242 10.77 22.30 1.91
CA ALA A 242 9.86 21.72 2.89
C ALA A 242 8.91 22.79 3.50
N PRO A 243 7.61 22.45 3.70
CA PRO A 243 7.03 21.12 3.62
C PRO A 243 6.55 20.70 2.21
N ASP A 244 6.72 21.53 1.18
CA ASP A 244 6.13 21.34 -0.16
C ASP A 244 7.00 20.45 -1.07
N ASN A 245 7.78 19.54 -0.47
CA ASN A 245 8.77 18.72 -1.18
C ASN A 245 8.39 17.24 -1.27
N GLY A 246 7.16 16.89 -0.91
CA GLY A 246 6.63 15.54 -1.04
C GLY A 246 5.64 15.45 -2.19
N TRP A 247 5.71 14.35 -2.95
CA TRP A 247 4.76 14.02 -4.00
C TRP A 247 4.43 12.52 -3.88
N PHE A 248 3.17 12.12 -4.08
CA PHE A 248 2.72 10.80 -3.62
C PHE A 248 1.92 10.06 -4.70
N VAL A 249 2.17 8.76 -4.82
CA VAL A 249 1.34 7.83 -5.61
C VAL A 249 0.73 6.82 -4.66
N HIS A 250 -0.54 7.02 -4.31
CA HIS A 250 -1.33 6.07 -3.55
C HIS A 250 -2.46 5.54 -4.41
N LEU A 251 -2.51 4.22 -4.57
CA LEU A 251 -3.61 3.52 -5.23
C LEU A 251 -4.53 2.90 -4.16
N GLY A 252 -5.85 2.93 -4.38
CA GLY A 252 -6.78 2.13 -3.59
C GLY A 252 -8.24 2.47 -3.85
N SER A 253 -9.14 1.64 -3.32
CA SER A 253 -10.57 1.72 -3.61
C SER A 253 -11.21 3.03 -3.14
N GLN A 254 -12.20 3.50 -3.91
CA GLN A 254 -12.95 4.72 -3.63
C GLN A 254 -14.44 4.56 -3.89
N GLY A 255 -15.22 5.50 -3.36
CA GLY A 255 -16.68 5.45 -3.48
C GLY A 255 -17.27 4.22 -2.78
N CYS A 256 -16.59 3.75 -1.74
CA CYS A 256 -17.05 2.74 -0.80
C CYS A 256 -18.12 3.37 0.12
N GLN A 257 -19.31 2.78 0.19
CA GLN A 257 -20.41 3.32 0.98
C GLN A 257 -20.45 2.66 2.36
N SER A 258 -20.42 3.46 3.42
CA SER A 258 -20.53 3.02 4.81
C SER A 258 -21.32 4.03 5.64
N ASP A 259 -21.83 3.61 6.80
CA ASP A 259 -22.59 4.48 7.71
C ASP A 259 -21.68 5.55 8.38
N ALA A 260 -20.41 5.22 8.60
CA ALA A 260 -19.37 6.14 9.06
C ALA A 260 -18.01 5.84 8.43
N PRO A 261 -17.05 6.79 8.41
CA PRO A 261 -15.68 6.55 7.92
C PRO A 261 -14.94 5.43 8.67
N THR A 262 -15.33 5.18 9.92
CA THR A 262 -14.83 4.11 10.78
C THR A 262 -15.79 2.93 10.79
N ASP A 263 -16.52 2.67 9.72
CA ASP A 263 -17.27 1.43 9.52
C ASP A 263 -16.85 0.85 8.17
N PRO A 264 -16.61 -0.47 8.08
CA PRO A 264 -16.31 -1.10 6.80
C PRO A 264 -17.56 -1.08 5.89
N PRO A 265 -17.41 -0.86 4.57
CA PRO A 265 -18.49 -1.05 3.62
C PRO A 265 -18.92 -2.52 3.57
N THR A 266 -20.19 -2.76 3.29
CA THR A 266 -20.73 -4.13 3.11
C THR A 266 -20.88 -4.53 1.66
N GLU A 267 -20.74 -3.58 0.73
CA GLU A 267 -20.89 -3.77 -0.71
C GLU A 267 -19.64 -3.25 -1.42
N ALA A 268 -19.37 -3.80 -2.60
CA ALA A 268 -18.20 -3.42 -3.39
C ALA A 268 -18.16 -1.90 -3.65
N CYS A 269 -16.95 -1.34 -3.55
CA CYS A 269 -16.71 0.06 -3.84
C CYS A 269 -17.04 0.38 -5.30
N SER A 270 -17.65 1.55 -5.54
CA SER A 270 -18.03 1.95 -6.90
C SER A 270 -16.83 2.26 -7.80
N ARG A 271 -15.66 2.52 -7.22
CA ARG A 271 -14.37 2.61 -7.90
C ARG A 271 -13.38 1.65 -7.24
N PRO A 272 -13.24 0.40 -7.70
CA PRO A 272 -12.41 -0.59 -7.02
C PRO A 272 -10.91 -0.25 -7.08
N ALA A 273 -10.44 0.33 -8.19
CA ALA A 273 -9.03 0.69 -8.42
C ALA A 273 -8.07 -0.49 -8.20
N LEU A 274 -8.47 -1.68 -8.66
CA LEU A 274 -7.77 -2.95 -8.48
C LEU A 274 -7.33 -3.47 -9.86
N PRO A 275 -6.19 -2.99 -10.41
CA PRO A 275 -5.78 -3.37 -11.75
C PRO A 275 -5.32 -4.82 -11.78
N THR A 276 -5.73 -5.53 -12.83
CA THR A 276 -5.29 -6.89 -13.08
C THR A 276 -4.13 -6.88 -14.07
N ILE A 277 -2.98 -7.38 -13.62
CA ILE A 277 -1.75 -7.44 -14.40
C ILE A 277 -1.66 -8.82 -15.03
N THR A 278 -1.49 -8.87 -16.35
CA THR A 278 -1.33 -10.13 -17.11
C THR A 278 -0.05 -10.06 -17.91
N LEU A 279 0.85 -11.01 -17.66
CA LEU A 279 2.14 -11.13 -18.34
C LEU A 279 2.16 -12.51 -19.01
N ASP A 280 1.81 -12.54 -20.31
CA ASP A 280 1.62 -13.78 -21.09
C ASP A 280 2.91 -14.57 -21.35
N ALA A 281 4.07 -13.95 -21.12
CA ALA A 281 5.40 -14.52 -21.31
C ALA A 281 6.24 -14.30 -20.05
N PHE A 282 6.09 -15.20 -19.09
CA PHE A 282 6.77 -15.18 -17.80
C PHE A 282 7.15 -16.61 -17.36
N ASP A 283 8.43 -16.80 -17.05
CA ASP A 283 8.95 -17.99 -16.39
C ASP A 283 9.42 -17.63 -14.97
N PHE A 284 8.63 -18.02 -13.97
CA PHE A 284 8.93 -17.75 -12.56
C PHE A 284 10.25 -18.36 -12.08
N ALA A 285 10.82 -19.34 -12.80
CA ALA A 285 12.09 -19.93 -12.40
C ALA A 285 13.30 -19.12 -12.85
N THR A 286 13.14 -18.23 -13.85
CA THR A 286 14.28 -17.53 -14.47
C THR A 286 14.10 -16.03 -14.63
N GLN A 287 12.88 -15.52 -14.48
CA GLN A 287 12.53 -14.13 -14.76
C GLN A 287 11.99 -13.41 -13.53
N THR A 288 12.08 -12.09 -13.59
CA THR A 288 11.61 -11.16 -12.56
C THR A 288 10.52 -10.26 -13.13
N ILE A 289 9.49 -9.97 -12.33
CA ILE A 289 8.47 -8.97 -12.65
C ILE A 289 8.99 -7.61 -12.17
N VAL A 290 9.10 -6.64 -13.08
CA VAL A 290 9.66 -5.32 -12.77
C VAL A 290 8.55 -4.28 -12.80
N GLY A 291 8.34 -3.56 -11.70
CA GLY A 291 7.56 -2.34 -11.66
C GLY A 291 8.45 -1.12 -11.92
N ASP A 292 8.25 -0.44 -13.04
CA ASP A 292 9.04 0.75 -13.40
C ASP A 292 8.31 2.04 -13.00
N ILE A 293 8.81 2.65 -11.92
CA ILE A 293 8.30 3.91 -11.37
C ILE A 293 8.45 5.05 -12.37
N ALA A 294 9.52 5.08 -13.17
CA ALA A 294 9.72 6.13 -14.18
C ALA A 294 8.65 6.07 -15.27
N THR A 295 8.26 4.86 -15.68
CA THR A 295 7.13 4.64 -16.60
C THR A 295 5.81 5.05 -15.96
N LEU A 296 5.55 4.64 -14.71
CA LEU A 296 4.30 4.94 -14.01
C LEU A 296 3.99 6.44 -13.89
N VAL A 297 5.02 7.27 -13.70
CA VAL A 297 4.88 8.73 -13.53
C VAL A 297 5.37 9.52 -14.74
N ALA A 298 5.54 8.88 -15.90
CA ALA A 298 6.16 9.48 -17.08
C ALA A 298 5.46 10.77 -17.56
N ASP A 299 4.13 10.82 -17.43
CA ASP A 299 3.31 11.95 -17.83
C ASP A 299 3.09 12.99 -16.72
N GLU A 300 3.61 12.74 -15.51
CA GLU A 300 3.42 13.58 -14.31
C GLU A 300 4.58 14.55 -14.07
N ASP A 301 4.27 15.77 -13.65
CA ASP A 301 5.29 16.69 -13.14
C ASP A 301 5.46 16.50 -11.61
N VAL A 302 6.37 15.62 -11.20
CA VAL A 302 6.55 15.21 -9.79
C VAL A 302 7.20 16.27 -8.89
N ASP A 303 7.40 17.50 -9.38
CA ASP A 303 7.74 18.67 -8.56
C ASP A 303 6.63 19.73 -8.47
N ALA A 304 5.49 19.50 -9.12
CA ALA A 304 4.35 20.39 -9.17
C ALA A 304 3.07 19.69 -8.70
N ASP A 305 2.22 20.45 -8.03
CA ASP A 305 0.90 19.99 -7.58
C ASP A 305 -0.20 20.89 -8.14
N THR A 306 -1.33 20.28 -8.44
CA THR A 306 -2.56 20.98 -8.75
C THR A 306 -2.94 21.90 -7.59
N PRO A 307 -3.18 23.21 -7.81
CA PRO A 307 -3.44 24.13 -6.71
C PRO A 307 -4.68 23.74 -5.90
N MET A 308 -4.52 23.70 -4.58
CA MET A 308 -5.56 23.36 -3.59
C MET A 308 -6.00 21.89 -3.57
N THR A 309 -5.21 20.97 -4.12
CA THR A 309 -5.37 19.52 -3.95
C THR A 309 -4.31 18.96 -2.99
N ALA A 310 -4.43 17.68 -2.66
CA ALA A 310 -3.32 16.94 -2.06
C ALA A 310 -2.16 16.81 -3.07
N PRO A 311 -0.91 16.70 -2.59
CA PRO A 311 0.23 16.51 -3.47
C PRO A 311 0.23 15.15 -4.17
N GLY A 312 0.42 15.17 -5.48
CA GLY A 312 0.36 14.00 -6.36
C GLY A 312 -0.97 13.24 -6.42
N CYS A 313 -0.88 11.98 -6.87
CA CYS A 313 -2.02 11.11 -7.04
C CYS A 313 -2.30 10.23 -5.81
N MET A 314 -3.33 10.59 -5.02
CA MET A 314 -3.79 9.76 -3.88
C MET A 314 -5.11 9.00 -4.14
N SER A 315 -5.51 8.85 -5.40
CA SER A 315 -6.74 8.18 -5.86
C SER A 315 -8.09 8.80 -5.43
N PHE A 316 -8.12 9.77 -4.50
CA PHE A 316 -9.35 10.39 -4.01
C PHE A 316 -10.05 11.26 -5.06
N MET A 317 -11.37 11.10 -5.18
CA MET A 317 -12.23 12.00 -5.96
C MET A 317 -12.93 13.04 -5.07
N PRO A 318 -13.32 14.21 -5.60
CA PRO A 318 -13.21 14.67 -6.99
C PRO A 318 -11.97 15.54 -7.21
N ASP A 319 -10.86 15.29 -6.51
CA ASP A 319 -9.60 15.96 -6.81
C ASP A 319 -9.23 15.56 -8.25
N VAL A 320 -9.60 16.42 -9.21
CA VAL A 320 -9.24 16.27 -10.62
C VAL A 320 -7.78 16.67 -10.67
N ASN A 321 -6.92 15.70 -10.42
CA ASN A 321 -5.53 15.85 -10.04
C ASN A 321 -4.64 15.00 -10.97
N GLU A 322 -3.40 14.84 -10.57
CA GLU A 322 -2.33 13.98 -11.12
C GLU A 322 -2.71 12.48 -11.22
N CYS A 323 -3.95 12.08 -10.92
CA CYS A 323 -4.39 10.70 -11.12
C CYS A 323 -4.97 10.44 -12.51
N ASP A 324 -5.40 11.47 -13.24
CA ASP A 324 -6.00 11.27 -14.57
C ASP A 324 -4.98 10.82 -15.62
N GLN A 325 -3.74 11.28 -15.49
CA GLN A 325 -2.58 10.91 -16.30
C GLN A 325 -1.92 9.61 -15.79
N LEU A 326 -1.86 9.39 -14.47
CA LEU A 326 -1.28 8.18 -13.88
C LEU A 326 -2.12 6.90 -14.07
N PHE A 327 -3.45 6.95 -13.91
CA PHE A 327 -4.30 5.74 -13.96
C PHE A 327 -4.19 4.92 -15.26
N PRO A 328 -4.08 5.54 -16.46
CA PRO A 328 -3.82 4.82 -17.70
C PRO A 328 -2.58 3.91 -17.69
N HIS A 329 -1.49 4.28 -16.99
CA HIS A 329 -0.29 3.44 -16.84
C HIS A 329 -0.54 2.16 -16.03
N LEU A 330 -1.61 2.17 -15.23
CA LEU A 330 -2.12 1.00 -14.50
C LEU A 330 -3.23 0.26 -15.28
N GLY A 331 -3.56 0.70 -16.49
CA GLY A 331 -4.66 0.16 -17.30
C GLY A 331 -6.05 0.49 -16.74
N LEU A 332 -6.16 1.49 -15.86
CA LEU A 332 -7.41 1.88 -15.21
C LEU A 332 -8.03 3.12 -15.86
N SER A 333 -9.36 3.16 -15.92
CA SER A 333 -10.10 4.40 -16.15
C SER A 333 -10.07 5.25 -14.88
N TRP A 334 -9.67 6.52 -14.99
CA TRP A 334 -9.73 7.44 -13.86
C TRP A 334 -11.18 7.65 -13.36
N GLU A 335 -12.15 7.81 -14.25
CA GLU A 335 -13.53 8.10 -13.87
C GLU A 335 -14.17 6.96 -13.06
N THR A 336 -13.86 5.72 -13.42
CA THR A 336 -14.53 4.54 -12.86
C THR A 336 -13.65 3.71 -11.92
N GLY A 337 -12.33 3.90 -11.94
CA GLY A 337 -11.38 3.04 -11.25
C GLY A 337 -11.43 1.57 -11.70
N ALA A 338 -12.02 1.28 -12.86
CA ALA A 338 -12.13 -0.06 -13.42
C ALA A 338 -11.07 -0.29 -14.50
N CYS A 339 -10.70 -1.55 -14.73
CA CYS A 339 -9.84 -1.94 -15.83
C CYS A 339 -10.45 -1.57 -17.19
N ASP A 340 -9.72 -0.79 -17.97
CA ASP A 340 -10.03 -0.57 -19.39
C ASP A 340 -9.47 -1.74 -20.20
N ASN A 341 -10.35 -2.45 -20.92
CA ASN A 341 -10.00 -3.63 -21.70
C ASN A 341 -9.16 -4.66 -20.91
N ASP A 342 -9.63 -5.01 -19.70
CA ASP A 342 -8.92 -5.95 -18.82
C ASP A 342 -7.52 -5.48 -18.40
N CYS A 343 -7.34 -4.15 -18.25
CA CYS A 343 -6.07 -3.53 -17.89
C CYS A 343 -4.93 -3.80 -18.88
N ALA A 344 -5.24 -4.22 -20.12
CA ALA A 344 -4.25 -4.53 -21.15
C ALA A 344 -3.39 -3.32 -21.58
N GLY A 345 -3.78 -2.10 -21.19
CA GLY A 345 -3.02 -0.88 -21.40
C GLY A 345 -1.98 -0.58 -20.31
N GLN A 346 -1.93 -1.35 -19.22
CA GLN A 346 -0.95 -1.12 -18.17
C GLN A 346 0.48 -1.32 -18.70
N ASP A 347 1.38 -0.43 -18.33
CA ASP A 347 2.80 -0.47 -18.69
C ASP A 347 3.73 -0.34 -17.48
N PHE A 348 3.18 -0.23 -16.28
CA PHE A 348 3.95 -0.22 -15.04
C PHE A 348 4.73 -1.52 -14.80
N PHE A 349 4.09 -2.68 -15.01
CA PHE A 349 4.73 -3.98 -14.81
C PHE A 349 5.17 -4.64 -16.11
N THR A 350 6.44 -5.04 -16.16
CA THR A 350 7.05 -5.80 -17.27
C THR A 350 7.79 -7.05 -16.76
N VAL A 351 8.30 -7.87 -17.68
CA VAL A 351 9.11 -9.06 -17.37
C VAL A 351 10.53 -8.86 -17.86
N GLU A 352 11.50 -9.29 -17.05
CA GLU A 352 12.91 -9.42 -17.41
C GLU A 352 13.44 -10.83 -17.17
#